data_AF-A0A351UVS5-F1
#
_entry.id   AF-A0A351UVS5-F1
#
_cell.length_a   1.000
_cell.length_b   1.000
_cell.length_c   1.000
_cell.angle_alpha   90.00
_cell.angle_beta   90.00
_cell.angle_gamma   90.00
#
_symmetry.space_group_name_H-M   'P 1'
#
loop_
_entity.id
_entity.type
_entity.pdbx_description
1 polymer ?
#
loop_
_entity_poly.entity_id
_entity_poly.type
_entity_poly.pdbx_seq_one_letter_code
_entity_poly.pdbx_strand_id
1 'polypeptide(L)' 'ERGITEPTPTFSACFGQAFLELHPTKYAQELVKRMQASGAKAYLVNTGWNGTG' A
#
# COMPACT_ATOMS: atom_id res chain seq x y z
N GLU A 1 -1.95 -8.90 -12.41
CA GLU A 1 -1.77 -10.36 -12.42
C GLU A 1 -2.54 -10.94 -13.60
N ARG A 2 -2.02 -11.95 -14.31
CA ARG A 2 -2.75 -12.53 -15.45
C ARG A 2 -4.03 -13.19 -14.93
N GLY A 3 -5.19 -12.79 -15.44
CA GLY A 3 -6.49 -13.39 -15.12
C GLY A 3 -7.43 -12.55 -14.23
N ILE A 4 -7.04 -11.35 -13.80
CA ILE A 4 -7.96 -10.44 -13.10
C ILE A 4 -8.71 -9.59 -14.14
N THR A 5 -10.01 -9.81 -14.26
CA THR A 5 -10.90 -9.09 -15.22
C THR A 5 -11.85 -8.10 -14.55
N GLU A 6 -12.01 -8.17 -13.23
CA GLU A 6 -12.84 -7.26 -12.42
C GLU A 6 -12.08 -6.79 -11.16
N PRO A 7 -12.41 -5.61 -10.61
CA PRO A 7 -11.77 -5.09 -9.40
C PRO A 7 -11.90 -6.09 -8.23
N THR A 8 -10.77 -6.65 -7.80
CA THR A 8 -10.73 -7.65 -6.72
C THR A 8 -10.10 -7.02 -5.48
N PRO A 9 -10.85 -6.89 -4.36
CA PRO A 9 -10.29 -6.39 -3.10
C PRO A 9 -9.16 -7.30 -2.60
N THR A 10 -8.03 -6.71 -2.21
CA THR A 10 -6.88 -7.46 -1.70
C THR A 10 -6.14 -6.69 -0.61
N PHE A 11 -5.54 -7.41 0.34
CA PHE A 11 -4.57 -6.85 1.28
C PHE A 11 -3.16 -7.06 0.72
N SER A 12 -2.65 -6.09 -0.04
CA SER A 12 -1.28 -6.09 -0.57
C SER A 12 -0.36 -5.35 0.39
N ALA A 13 0.49 -6.09 1.12
CA ALA A 13 1.47 -5.49 2.03
C ALA A 13 2.35 -4.45 1.30
N CYS A 14 2.55 -3.29 1.92
CA CYS A 14 3.24 -2.13 1.34
C CYS A 14 2.65 -1.64 0.00
N PHE A 15 1.39 -1.96 -0.31
CA PHE A 15 0.74 -1.68 -1.61
C PHE A 15 1.46 -2.31 -2.82
N GLY A 16 2.34 -3.29 -2.58
CA GLY A 16 3.24 -3.82 -3.61
C GLY A 16 3.78 -5.21 -3.28
N GLN A 17 3.00 -6.03 -2.56
CA GLN A 17 3.44 -7.35 -2.07
C GLN A 17 4.07 -8.24 -3.15
N ALA A 18 3.57 -8.16 -4.39
CA ALA A 18 4.10 -8.91 -5.53
C ALA A 18 5.59 -8.62 -5.86
N PHE A 19 6.14 -7.53 -5.33
CA PHE A 19 7.51 -7.07 -5.56
C PHE A 19 8.37 -7.07 -4.30
N LEU A 20 7.84 -7.54 -3.16
CA LEU A 20 8.59 -7.56 -1.90
C LEU A 20 9.42 -8.83 -1.79
N GLU A 21 10.74 -8.68 -1.80
CA GLU A 21 11.69 -9.79 -1.59
C GLU A 21 12.02 -10.02 -0.10
N LEU A 22 11.61 -9.09 0.77
CA LEU A 22 11.87 -9.13 2.22
C LEU A 22 10.55 -9.06 2.99
N HIS A 23 10.60 -9.37 4.29
CA HIS A 23 9.42 -9.27 5.14
C HIS A 23 8.88 -7.81 5.17
N PRO A 24 7.56 -7.58 4.98
CA PRO A 24 6.96 -6.24 4.88
C PRO A 24 7.32 -5.26 6.00
N THR A 25 7.56 -5.76 7.21
CA THR A 25 7.96 -4.93 8.36
C THR A 25 9.29 -4.21 8.14
N LYS A 26 10.21 -4.75 7.34
CA LYS A 26 11.48 -4.09 6.98
C LYS A 26 11.23 -2.81 6.17
N TYR A 27 10.31 -2.89 5.20
CA TYR A 27 9.92 -1.73 4.38
C TYR A 27 9.15 -0.69 5.21
N ALA A 28 8.27 -1.14 6.11
CA ALA A 28 7.55 -0.25 7.02
C ALA A 28 8.50 0.53 7.95
N GLN A 29 9.52 -0.14 8.50
CA GLN A 29 10.52 0.49 9.37
C GLN A 29 11.32 1.59 8.63
N GLU A 30 11.76 1.32 7.40
CA GLU A 30 12.52 2.30 6.62
C GLU A 30 11.66 3.49 6.19
N LEU A 31 10.40 3.25 5.81
CA LEU A 31 9.45 4.33 5.49
C LEU A 31 9.21 5.25 6.69
N VAL A 32 8.94 4.67 7.87
CA VAL A 32 8.72 5.45 9.11
C VAL A 32 9.95 6.29 9.46
N LYS A 33 11.15 5.72 9.36
CA LYS A 33 12.41 6.44 9.63
C LYS A 33 12.57 7.67 8.74
N ARG A 34 12.31 7.54 7.44
CA ARG A 34 12.43 8.67 6.50
C ARG A 34 11.36 9.73 6.72
N MET A 35 10.12 9.30 6.98
CA MET A 35 9.03 10.22 7.27
C MET A 35 9.29 11.07 8.52
N GLN A 36 9.84 10.45 9.58
CA GLN A 36 10.24 11.17 10.80
C GLN A 36 11.35 12.19 10.53
N ALA A 37 12.36 11.81 9.74
CA ALA A 37 13.47 12.70 9.40
C ALA A 37 13.04 13.92 8.58
N SER A 38 12.01 13.79 7.74
CA SER A 38 11.52 14.87 6.88
C SER A 38 10.27 15.59 7.41
N GLY A 39 9.69 15.14 8.52
CA GLY A 39 8.41 15.66 9.03
C GLY A 39 7.21 15.38 8.10
N ALA A 40 7.27 14.31 7.31
CA ALA A 40 6.21 13.97 6.36
C ALA A 40 4.93 13.48 7.07
N LYS A 41 3.78 13.79 6.48
CA LYS A 41 2.46 13.33 6.93
C LYS A 41 1.90 12.29 5.96
N ALA A 42 1.26 11.25 6.49
CA ALA A 42 0.55 10.26 5.68
C ALA A 42 -0.94 10.57 5.62
N TYR A 43 -1.54 10.25 4.47
CA TYR A 43 -2.97 10.35 4.21
C TYR A 43 -3.43 9.09 3.49
N LEU A 44 -4.65 8.64 3.78
CA LEU A 44 -5.30 7.54 3.08
C LEU A 44 -6.37 8.13 2.16
N VAL A 45 -6.23 7.89 0.86
CA VAL A 45 -7.16 8.37 -0.16
C VAL A 45 -7.89 7.18 -0.76
N ASN A 46 -9.23 7.18 -0.70
CA ASN A 46 -10.04 6.19 -1.38
C ASN A 46 -10.16 6.58 -2.87
N THR A 47 -9.60 5.77 -3.76
CA THR A 47 -9.72 5.91 -5.22
C THR A 47 -10.64 4.85 -5.84
N GLY A 48 -11.35 4.09 -5.01
CA GLY A 48 -12.40 3.15 -5.43
C GLY A 48 -13.76 3.83 -5.45
N TRP A 49 -14.77 3.08 -5.04
CA TRP A 49 -16.17 3.53 -5.06
C TRP A 49 -16.62 4.06 -3.71
N ASN A 50 -17.66 4.88 -3.72
CA ASN A 50 -18.41 5.29 -2.54
C ASN A 50 -19.74 4.51 -2.48
N GLY A 51 -20.66 4.91 -1.59
CA GLY A 51 -21.92 4.20 -1.38
C GLY A 51 -22.92 4.20 -2.55
N THR A 52 -22.67 4.94 -3.64
CA THR A 52 -23.54 4.97 -4.82
C THR A 52 -23.06 4.09 -5.97
N GLY A 53 -21.93 3.39 -5.80
CA GLY A 53 -21.23 2.70 -6.89
C GLY A 53 -20.52 3.69 -7.80
#